data_AF-Q9HHI6-F1
#
_entry.id   AF-Q9HHI6-F1
#
_cell.length_a   1.000
_cell.length_b   1.000
_cell.length_c   1.000
_cell.angle_alpha   90.00
_cell.angle_beta   90.00
_cell.angle_gamma   90.00
#
_symmetry.space_group_name_H-M   'P 1'
#
loop_
_entity.id
_entity.type
_entity.pdbx_description
1 polymer ?
#
loop_
_entity_poly.entity_id
_entity_poly.type
_entity_poly.pdbx_seq_one_letter_code
_entity_poly.pdbx_strand_id
1 'polypeptide(L)'
;MDDLELAQGTAYSYVNRLVDAGVVDVTDDEQPRRYAAREIDLTVTTAAGDREYTITPALIDAVGRRETDADIDTYIDRHGVAGLATALTYAIARERGEVTHRLMAEDLDISPLAAEMILQALRPVVHEHYDIEEAGAGLDELDIDDGDGADDA
;
A
#
# COMPACT_ATOMS: atom_id res chain seq x y z
N MET A 1 -7.13 9.31 -19.54
CA MET A 1 -7.37 8.02 -20.23
C MET A 1 -6.09 7.52 -20.85
N ASP A 2 -5.27 8.40 -21.44
CA ASP A 2 -3.96 8.03 -21.99
C ASP A 2 -2.96 7.55 -20.91
N ASP A 3 -3.13 7.96 -19.66
CA ASP A 3 -2.26 7.55 -18.54
C ASP A 3 -2.42 6.08 -18.12
N LEU A 4 -3.52 5.41 -18.50
CA LEU A 4 -3.78 4.02 -18.08
C LEU A 4 -3.09 2.97 -18.97
N GLU A 5 -2.41 3.37 -20.06
CA GLU A 5 -1.86 2.43 -21.07
C GLU A 5 -2.91 1.41 -21.59
N LEU A 6 -4.20 1.75 -21.49
CA LEU A 6 -5.33 0.92 -21.90
C LEU A 6 -6.00 1.48 -23.15
N ALA A 7 -6.42 0.59 -24.05
CA ALA A 7 -7.30 0.98 -25.14
C ALA A 7 -8.61 1.58 -24.58
N GLN A 8 -9.07 2.67 -25.18
CA GLN A 8 -10.24 3.44 -24.69
C GLN A 8 -11.49 2.56 -24.47
N GLY A 9 -11.78 1.64 -25.40
CA GLY A 9 -12.91 0.71 -25.25
C GLY A 9 -12.75 -0.25 -24.08
N THR A 10 -11.52 -0.68 -23.77
CA THR A 10 -11.21 -1.52 -22.60
C THR A 10 -11.41 -0.75 -21.30
N ALA A 11 -10.92 0.49 -21.24
CA ALA A 11 -11.12 1.35 -20.08
C ALA A 11 -12.61 1.60 -19.81
N TYR A 12 -13.41 1.90 -20.84
CA TYR A 12 -14.87 2.02 -20.69
C TYR A 12 -15.54 0.71 -20.25
N SER A 13 -15.08 -0.45 -20.75
CA SER A 13 -15.57 -1.75 -20.33
C SER A 13 -15.31 -2.00 -18.83
N TYR A 14 -14.11 -1.68 -18.34
CA TYR A 14 -13.76 -1.82 -16.93
C TYR A 14 -14.56 -0.89 -16.03
N VAL A 15 -14.70 0.39 -16.41
CA VAL A 15 -15.51 1.34 -15.64
C VAL A 15 -16.99 0.93 -15.64
N ASN A 16 -17.54 0.42 -16.74
CA ASN A 16 -18.92 -0.08 -16.75
C ASN A 16 -19.10 -1.28 -15.81
N ARG A 17 -18.12 -2.17 -15.67
CA ARG A 17 -18.18 -3.24 -14.65
C ARG A 17 -18.23 -2.67 -13.23
N LEU A 18 -17.52 -1.57 -12.97
CA LEU A 18 -17.57 -0.88 -11.68
C LEU A 18 -18.94 -0.21 -11.45
N VAL A 19 -19.56 0.33 -12.51
CA VAL A 19 -20.94 0.86 -12.45
C VAL A 19 -21.93 -0.27 -12.17
N ASP A 20 -21.83 -1.40 -12.87
CA ASP A 20 -22.71 -2.56 -12.67
C ASP A 20 -22.55 -3.15 -11.26
N ALA A 21 -21.34 -3.11 -10.70
CA ALA A 21 -21.05 -3.51 -9.32
C ALA A 21 -21.55 -2.49 -8.27
N GLY A 22 -22.05 -1.32 -8.69
CA GLY A 22 -22.58 -0.28 -7.81
C GLY A 22 -21.52 0.54 -7.08
N VAL A 23 -20.24 0.38 -7.43
CA VAL A 23 -19.10 1.06 -6.77
C VAL A 23 -18.74 2.39 -7.43
N VAL A 24 -19.27 2.64 -8.63
CA VAL A 24 -19.09 3.91 -9.37
C VAL A 24 -20.45 4.36 -9.93
N ASP A 25 -20.70 5.66 -9.91
CA ASP A 25 -21.84 6.31 -10.56
C ASP A 25 -21.42 7.01 -11.85
N VAL A 26 -22.32 7.04 -12.82
CA VAL A 26 -22.21 7.93 -13.98
C VAL A 26 -22.81 9.27 -13.60
N THR A 27 -21.98 10.32 -13.58
CA THR A 27 -22.42 11.69 -13.27
C THR A 27 -22.72 12.50 -14.51
N ASP A 28 -22.17 12.10 -15.66
CA ASP A 28 -22.41 12.69 -16.97
C ASP A 28 -22.27 11.61 -18.06
N ASP A 29 -23.34 11.36 -18.80
CA ASP A 29 -23.41 10.37 -19.86
C ASP A 29 -23.04 10.91 -21.26
N GLU A 30 -22.82 12.22 -21.41
CA GLU A 30 -22.24 12.81 -22.63
C GLU A 30 -20.75 12.50 -22.76
N GLN A 31 -20.27 12.32 -24.00
CA GLN A 31 -18.86 12.00 -24.22
C GLN A 31 -17.96 13.26 -24.13
N PRO A 32 -16.83 13.19 -23.41
CA PRO A 32 -16.35 12.07 -22.60
C PRO A 32 -17.11 11.92 -21.27
N ARG A 33 -17.55 10.70 -20.96
CA ARG A 33 -18.38 10.43 -19.78
C ARG A 33 -17.64 10.76 -18.49
N ARG A 34 -18.38 11.18 -17.47
CA ARG A 34 -17.86 11.43 -16.13
C ARG A 34 -18.42 10.42 -15.14
N TYR A 35 -17.54 10.05 -14.21
CA TYR A 35 -17.79 9.02 -13.22
C TYR A 35 -17.43 9.54 -11.83
N ALA A 36 -18.20 9.15 -10.83
CA ALA A 36 -17.88 9.38 -9.41
C ALA A 36 -17.79 8.05 -8.69
N ALA A 37 -16.69 7.79 -8.00
CA ALA A 37 -16.57 6.62 -7.14
C ALA A 37 -17.45 6.79 -5.89
N ARG A 38 -18.06 5.70 -5.43
CA ARG A 38 -18.73 5.65 -4.14
C ARG A 38 -17.74 5.16 -3.09
N GLU A 39 -17.82 5.71 -1.89
CA GLU A 39 -17.18 5.10 -0.73
C GLU A 39 -17.87 3.76 -0.45
N ILE A 40 -17.08 2.69 -0.45
CA ILE A 40 -17.54 1.34 -0.11
C ILE A 40 -16.63 0.78 0.98
N ASP A 41 -17.24 0.32 2.06
CA ASP A 41 -16.54 -0.47 3.08
C ASP A 41 -16.73 -1.95 2.73
N LEU A 42 -15.71 -2.54 2.13
CA LEU A 42 -15.66 -3.96 1.85
C LEU A 42 -14.87 -4.65 2.96
N THR A 43 -15.45 -5.68 3.60
CA THR A 43 -14.71 -6.52 4.54
C THR A 43 -14.55 -7.94 4.01
N VAL A 44 -13.38 -8.53 4.25
CA VAL A 44 -13.08 -9.94 3.96
C VAL A 44 -12.81 -10.63 5.27
N THR A 45 -13.59 -11.66 5.56
CA THR A 45 -13.32 -12.56 6.68
C THR A 45 -12.46 -13.73 6.20
N THR A 46 -11.47 -14.12 6.99
CA THR A 46 -10.72 -15.37 6.74
C THR A 46 -11.69 -16.56 6.72
N ALA A 47 -11.33 -17.62 6.00
CA ALA A 47 -12.14 -18.85 5.97
C ALA A 47 -12.35 -19.47 7.36
N ALA A 48 -11.45 -19.18 8.31
CA ALA A 48 -11.55 -19.60 9.71
C ALA A 48 -12.43 -18.67 10.57
N GLY A 49 -12.86 -17.52 10.04
CA GLY A 49 -13.73 -16.57 10.74
C GLY A 49 -13.03 -15.77 11.86
N ASP A 50 -11.72 -15.92 12.01
CA ASP A 50 -10.96 -15.41 13.14
C ASP A 50 -10.46 -13.97 12.93
N ARG A 51 -10.41 -13.50 11.68
CA ARG A 51 -9.99 -12.12 11.36
C ARG A 51 -10.84 -11.53 10.24
N GLU A 52 -11.27 -10.30 10.46
CA GLU A 52 -11.93 -9.46 9.48
C GLU A 52 -10.95 -8.37 9.02
N TYR A 53 -10.84 -8.19 7.72
CA TYR A 53 -9.99 -7.16 7.12
C TYR A 53 -10.82 -6.23 6.26
N THR A 54 -10.57 -4.94 6.35
CA THR A 54 -11.10 -3.95 5.41
C THR A 54 -10.29 -4.01 4.11
N ILE A 55 -10.98 -4.10 2.97
CA ILE A 55 -10.37 -3.96 1.65
C ILE A 55 -10.12 -2.47 1.41
N THR A 56 -8.87 -2.05 1.61
CA THR A 56 -8.42 -0.68 1.32
C THR A 56 -7.89 -0.58 -0.12
N PRO A 57 -7.85 0.62 -0.72
CA PRO A 57 -7.17 0.85 -2.00
C PRO A 57 -5.72 0.32 -2.02
N ALA A 58 -5.00 0.51 -0.91
CA ALA A 58 -3.64 -0.03 -0.73
C ALA A 58 -3.61 -1.57 -0.80
N LEU A 59 -4.59 -2.27 -0.23
CA LEU A 59 -4.68 -3.73 -0.34
C LEU A 59 -5.01 -4.17 -1.76
N ILE A 60 -5.88 -3.44 -2.47
CA ILE A 60 -6.21 -3.73 -3.87
C ILE A 60 -4.97 -3.58 -4.74
N ASP A 61 -4.22 -2.48 -4.58
CA ASP A 61 -2.97 -2.23 -5.27
C ASP A 61 -1.93 -3.33 -4.97
N ALA A 62 -1.71 -3.65 -3.68
CA ALA A 62 -0.83 -4.73 -3.27
C ALA A 62 -1.19 -6.08 -3.93
N VAL A 63 -2.49 -6.44 -3.99
CA VAL A 63 -2.93 -7.66 -4.67
C VAL A 63 -2.70 -7.58 -6.18
N GLY A 64 -2.94 -6.42 -6.80
CA GLY A 64 -2.74 -6.20 -8.24
C GLY A 64 -1.29 -6.35 -8.67
N ARG A 65 -0.34 -5.95 -7.81
CA ARG A 65 1.10 -6.04 -8.08
C ARG A 65 1.62 -7.46 -8.21
N ARG A 66 0.85 -8.49 -7.87
CA ARG A 66 1.22 -9.89 -8.13
C ARG A 66 1.59 -10.17 -9.59
N GLU A 67 1.04 -9.41 -10.54
CA GLU A 67 1.35 -9.56 -11.97
C GLU A 67 2.76 -9.03 -12.33
N THR A 68 3.35 -8.21 -11.47
CA THR A 68 4.61 -7.49 -11.73
C THR A 68 5.69 -7.70 -10.66
N ASP A 69 5.32 -8.20 -9.49
CA ASP A 69 6.19 -8.41 -8.33
C ASP A 69 6.11 -9.88 -7.86
N ALA A 70 7.20 -10.61 -8.06
CA ALA A 70 7.28 -12.04 -7.77
C ALA A 70 7.31 -12.35 -6.26
N ASP A 71 7.76 -11.42 -5.42
CA ASP A 71 7.79 -11.60 -3.97
C ASP A 71 6.36 -11.49 -3.41
N ILE A 72 5.56 -10.54 -3.93
CA ILE A 72 4.13 -10.43 -3.63
C ILE A 72 3.38 -11.67 -4.10
N ASP A 73 3.59 -12.11 -5.35
CA ASP A 73 2.90 -13.29 -5.90
C ASP A 73 3.22 -14.54 -5.07
N THR A 74 4.50 -14.77 -4.77
CA THR A 74 4.95 -15.89 -3.93
C THR A 74 4.35 -15.83 -2.51
N TYR A 75 4.27 -14.63 -1.94
CA TYR A 75 3.71 -14.46 -0.59
C TYR A 75 2.19 -14.72 -0.56
N ILE A 76 1.44 -14.25 -1.57
CA ILE A 76 0.02 -14.53 -1.73
C ILE A 76 -0.22 -16.02 -1.92
N ASP A 77 0.59 -16.71 -2.73
CA ASP A 77 0.44 -18.15 -2.95
C ASP A 77 0.63 -18.97 -1.65
N ARG A 78 1.51 -18.51 -0.77
CA ARG A 78 1.80 -19.19 0.50
C ARG A 78 0.85 -18.81 1.64
N HIS A 79 0.50 -17.53 1.74
CA HIS A 79 -0.18 -16.96 2.91
C HIS A 79 -1.60 -16.42 2.59
N GLY A 80 -1.99 -16.42 1.32
CA GLY A 80 -3.25 -15.88 0.83
C GLY A 80 -3.34 -14.35 0.93
N VAL A 81 -4.44 -13.80 0.42
CA VAL A 81 -4.71 -12.35 0.47
C VAL A 81 -4.89 -11.85 1.91
N ALA A 82 -5.43 -12.67 2.81
CA ALA A 82 -5.52 -12.33 4.23
C ALA A 82 -4.13 -12.20 4.90
N GLY A 83 -3.18 -13.07 4.52
CA GLY A 83 -1.79 -12.95 4.92
C GLY A 83 -1.16 -11.67 4.38
N LEU A 84 -1.41 -11.34 3.11
CA LEU A 84 -0.95 -10.08 2.52
C LEU A 84 -1.52 -8.84 3.23
N ALA A 85 -2.80 -8.86 3.60
CA ALA A 85 -3.42 -7.77 4.38
C ALA A 85 -2.73 -7.58 5.75
N THR A 86 -2.35 -8.69 6.39
CA THR A 86 -1.56 -8.64 7.62
C THR A 86 -0.17 -8.07 7.36
N ALA A 87 0.52 -8.53 6.32
CA ALA A 87 1.84 -8.02 5.93
C ALA A 87 1.82 -6.52 5.60
N LEU A 88 0.77 -6.03 4.93
CA LEU A 88 0.58 -4.61 4.64
C LEU A 88 0.41 -3.79 5.93
N THR A 89 -0.26 -4.33 6.95
CA THR A 89 -0.34 -3.69 8.27
C THR A 89 1.04 -3.54 8.90
N TYR A 90 1.89 -4.57 8.83
CA TYR A 90 3.28 -4.50 9.29
C TYR A 90 4.14 -3.55 8.43
N ALA A 91 3.90 -3.47 7.12
CA ALA A 91 4.62 -2.56 6.23
C ALA A 91 4.35 -1.10 6.59
N ILE A 92 3.09 -0.73 6.85
CA ILE A 92 2.72 0.62 7.30
C ILE A 92 3.41 0.95 8.63
N ALA A 93 3.33 0.05 9.60
CA ALA A 93 3.98 0.23 10.90
C ALA A 93 5.51 0.31 10.78
N ARG A 94 6.12 -0.43 9.83
CA ARG A 94 7.56 -0.40 9.59
C ARG A 94 8.01 0.93 9.01
N GLU A 95 7.31 1.45 8.01
CA GLU A 95 7.66 2.74 7.40
C GLU A 95 7.47 3.90 8.40
N ARG A 96 6.64 3.72 9.44
CA ARG A 96 6.53 4.63 10.60
C ARG A 96 7.61 4.41 11.68
N GLY A 97 8.51 3.44 11.50
CA GLY A 97 9.55 3.10 12.47
C GLY A 97 9.05 2.36 13.72
N GLU A 98 7.81 1.85 13.70
CA GLU A 98 7.17 1.21 14.87
C GLU A 98 7.55 -0.27 15.00
N VAL A 99 7.82 -0.96 13.88
CA VAL A 99 8.13 -2.39 13.85
C VAL A 99 9.30 -2.71 12.92
N THR A 100 9.89 -3.89 13.11
CA THR A 100 10.99 -4.42 12.26
C THR A 100 10.58 -5.73 11.60
N HIS A 101 11.27 -6.16 10.54
CA HIS A 101 11.04 -7.49 9.94
C HIS A 101 11.19 -8.63 10.93
N ARG A 102 12.08 -8.50 11.93
CA ARG A 102 12.31 -9.56 12.92
C ARG A 102 11.10 -9.75 13.82
N LEU A 103 10.48 -8.64 14.24
CA LEU A 103 9.25 -8.67 15.02
C LEU A 103 8.11 -9.32 14.21
N MET A 104 7.92 -8.89 12.96
CA MET A 104 6.92 -9.51 12.07
C MET A 104 7.18 -11.00 11.86
N ALA A 105 8.43 -11.41 11.65
CA ALA A 105 8.80 -12.80 11.45
C ALA A 105 8.47 -13.67 12.66
N GLU A 106 8.71 -13.16 13.87
CA GLU A 106 8.35 -13.82 15.13
C GLU A 106 6.82 -13.89 15.29
N ASP A 107 6.11 -12.79 15.09
CA ASP A 107 4.66 -12.71 15.27
C ASP A 107 3.88 -13.61 14.29
N LEU A 108 4.39 -13.76 13.06
CA LEU A 108 3.73 -14.52 12.00
C LEU A 108 4.30 -15.94 11.81
N ASP A 109 5.28 -16.34 12.62
CA ASP A 109 6.00 -17.62 12.49
C ASP A 109 6.52 -17.87 11.07
N ILE A 110 7.16 -16.86 10.47
CA ILE A 110 7.78 -16.92 9.14
C ILE A 110 9.28 -16.65 9.22
N SER A 111 10.01 -16.95 8.14
CA SER A 111 11.44 -16.67 8.13
C SER A 111 11.72 -15.15 8.12
N PRO A 112 12.78 -14.67 8.79
CA PRO A 112 13.16 -13.26 8.75
C PRO A 112 13.42 -12.73 7.33
N LEU A 113 13.91 -13.60 6.44
CA LEU A 113 14.09 -13.28 5.03
C LEU A 113 12.74 -13.09 4.32
N ALA A 114 11.77 -13.98 4.54
CA ALA A 114 10.43 -13.84 3.96
C ALA A 114 9.74 -12.56 4.44
N ALA A 115 9.87 -12.24 5.73
CA ALA A 115 9.38 -10.98 6.29
C ALA A 115 10.07 -9.77 5.65
N GLU A 116 11.38 -9.77 5.51
CA GLU A 116 12.09 -8.66 4.87
C GLU A 116 11.69 -8.49 3.39
N MET A 117 11.63 -9.56 2.62
CA MET A 117 11.28 -9.50 1.19
C MET A 117 9.87 -8.91 0.99
N ILE A 118 8.87 -9.42 1.72
CA ILE A 118 7.50 -8.89 1.55
C ILE A 118 7.38 -7.44 2.04
N LEU A 119 8.10 -7.05 3.11
CA LEU A 119 8.08 -5.66 3.57
C LEU A 119 8.73 -4.72 2.55
N GLN A 120 9.83 -5.14 1.90
CA GLN A 120 10.44 -4.36 0.82
C GLN A 120 9.53 -4.26 -0.40
N ALA A 121 8.87 -5.36 -0.80
CA ALA A 121 7.94 -5.36 -1.93
C ALA A 121 6.69 -4.49 -1.68
N LEU A 122 6.23 -4.39 -0.43
CA LEU A 122 5.08 -3.56 -0.04
C LEU A 122 5.45 -2.09 0.22
N ARG A 123 6.74 -1.75 0.34
CA ARG A 123 7.18 -0.37 0.61
C ARG A 123 6.63 0.65 -0.40
N PRO A 124 6.65 0.41 -1.72
CA PRO A 124 6.11 1.39 -2.67
C PRO A 124 4.59 1.55 -2.56
N VAL A 125 3.84 0.46 -2.27
CA VAL A 125 2.40 0.54 -1.97
C VAL A 125 2.15 1.47 -0.79
N VAL A 126 2.97 1.33 0.25
CA VAL A 126 2.83 2.13 1.46
C VAL A 126 3.07 3.61 1.16
N HIS A 127 4.13 3.96 0.42
CA HIS A 127 4.42 5.36 0.06
C HIS A 127 3.42 5.97 -0.93
N GLU A 128 2.78 5.18 -1.79
CA GLU A 128 1.77 5.68 -2.73
C GLU A 128 0.42 5.96 -2.07
N HIS A 129 0.05 5.22 -1.02
CA HIS A 129 -1.27 5.30 -0.39
C HIS A 129 -1.28 5.95 1.00
N TYR A 130 -0.12 6.09 1.65
CA TYR A 130 0.00 6.69 2.96
C TYR A 130 1.05 7.79 2.93
N ASP A 131 0.68 8.94 3.49
CA ASP A 131 1.60 10.06 3.69
C ASP A 131 2.51 9.73 4.88
N ILE A 132 3.60 9.03 4.60
CA ILE A 132 4.62 8.66 5.58
C ILE A 132 5.87 9.45 5.24
N GLU A 133 6.16 10.44 6.07
CA GLU A 133 7.43 11.17 6.03
C GLU A 133 8.56 10.14 6.16
N GLU A 134 9.43 10.07 5.16
CA GLU A 134 10.59 9.18 5.21
C GLU A 134 11.45 9.60 6.41
N ALA A 135 11.35 8.84 7.50
CA ALA A 135 12.13 9.07 8.70
C ALA A 135 13.62 8.83 8.37
N GLY A 136 14.28 9.87 7.89
CA GLY A 136 15.67 9.79 7.43
C GLY A 136 16.18 10.96 6.58
N ALA A 137 15.33 11.83 6.04
CA ALA A 137 15.75 12.91 5.13
C ALA A 137 16.02 14.27 5.81
N GLY A 138 16.37 14.29 7.10
CA GLY A 138 16.55 15.53 7.87
C GLY A 138 17.79 15.56 8.75
N LEU A 139 18.98 15.31 8.19
CA LEU A 139 20.26 15.63 8.85
C LEU A 139 20.98 16.82 8.21
N ASP A 140 20.43 17.42 7.15
CA ASP A 140 21.05 18.54 6.42
C ASP A 140 20.77 19.93 7.04
N GLU A 141 20.08 20.02 8.19
CA GLU A 141 19.78 21.31 8.85
C GLU A 141 20.17 21.33 10.34
N LEU A 142 21.22 20.60 10.73
CA LEU A 142 21.95 20.91 11.96
C LEU A 142 23.02 21.94 11.63
N ASP A 143 22.62 23.21 11.61
CA ASP A 143 23.54 24.34 11.64
C ASP A 143 24.25 24.29 13.00
N ILE A 144 25.40 23.61 13.04
CA ILE A 144 26.30 23.60 14.19
C ILE A 144 26.88 25.02 14.26
N ASP A 145 26.28 25.87 15.07
CA ASP A 145 26.85 27.15 15.46
C ASP A 145 28.11 26.86 16.30
N ASP A 146 29.27 26.85 15.63
CA ASP A 146 30.59 26.86 16.27
C ASP A 146 30.80 28.22 16.96
N GLY A 147 30.10 28.41 18.08
CA GLY A 147 30.34 29.50 19.01
C GLY A 147 31.63 29.27 19.79
N ASP A 148 32.79 29.50 19.17
CA ASP A 148 34.05 29.63 19.88
C ASP A 148 34.10 31.01 20.58
N GLY A 149 33.67 31.01 21.83
CA GLY A 149 33.98 32.07 22.78
C GLY A 149 35.43 31.93 23.25
N ALA A 150 36.32 32.76 22.70
CA ALA A 150 37.64 33.01 23.29
C ALA A 150 37.78 34.51 23.62
N ASP A 151 37.60 34.77 24.91
CA ASP A 151 38.16 35.82 25.75
C ASP A 151 39.41 36.52 25.20
N ASP A 152 39.41 37.86 25.12
CA ASP A 152 40.62 38.65 25.35
C ASP A 152 40.33 40.13 25.71
N ALA A 153 40.83 40.49 26.90
CA ALA A 153 41.22 41.80 27.46
C ALA A 153 40.18 42.82 27.97
#